data_AF-A0A662NTS5-F1
#
_entry.id   AF-A0A662NTS5-F1
#
_cell.length_a   1.000
_cell.length_b   1.000
_cell.length_c   1.000
_cell.angle_alpha   90.00
_cell.angle_beta   90.00
_cell.angle_gamma   90.00
#
_symmetry.space_group_name_H-M   'P 1'
#
loop_
_entity.id
_entity.type
_entity.pdbx_description
1 polymer ?
#
loop_
_entity_poly.entity_id
_entity_poly.type
_entity_poly.pdbx_seq_one_letter_code
_entity_poly.pdbx_strand_id
1 'polypeptide(L)'
;MLVKAGVDISRLKRKIRRTLSLVYSIFKKHGIEMVIVSTYEGDHEPSSLHYANDAYDVRWKVEYPSEIVDEIRKKLGKDFNVILEKNHLHIEYNPRSGQ
;
A
#
# COMPACT_ATOMS: atom_id res chain seq x y z
N MET A 1 -3.48 -6.70 11.44
CA MET A 1 -2.84 -5.56 10.77
C MET A 1 -2.04 -4.83 11.82
N LEU A 2 -0.74 -4.71 11.61
CA LEU A 2 0.15 -3.96 12.48
C LEU A 2 0.58 -2.66 11.78
N VAL A 3 0.92 -1.67 12.58
CA VAL A 3 1.50 -0.40 12.12
C VAL A 3 2.84 -0.24 12.80
N LYS A 4 3.91 -0.01 12.03
CA LYS A 4 5.25 0.26 12.58
C LYS A 4 5.18 1.49 13.49
N ALA A 5 5.90 1.46 14.61
CA ALA A 5 5.97 2.62 15.50
C ALA A 5 6.41 3.88 14.73
N GLY A 6 5.70 4.98 14.95
CA GLY A 6 5.93 6.26 14.27
C GLY A 6 5.21 6.43 12.93
N VAL A 7 4.50 5.41 12.44
CA VAL A 7 3.67 5.52 11.23
C VAL A 7 2.22 5.88 11.58
N ASP A 8 1.66 6.88 10.90
CA ASP A 8 0.33 7.42 11.11
C ASP A 8 -0.57 7.20 9.89
N ILE A 9 -1.55 6.31 10.06
CA ILE A 9 -2.56 6.00 9.04
C ILE A 9 -3.76 6.96 9.05
N SER A 10 -3.84 7.87 10.04
CA SER A 10 -5.01 8.73 10.23
C SER A 10 -5.14 9.79 9.14
N ARG A 11 -4.01 10.23 8.56
CA ARG A 11 -3.95 11.25 7.50
C ARG A 11 -4.29 10.74 6.10
N LEU A 12 -4.25 9.43 5.90
CA LEU A 12 -4.57 8.81 4.61
C LEU A 12 -5.95 9.27 4.11
N LYS A 13 -5.99 9.76 2.87
CA LYS A 13 -7.25 10.19 2.26
C LYS A 13 -8.21 9.01 2.12
N ARG A 14 -9.52 9.33 2.09
CA ARG A 14 -10.60 8.34 2.14
C ARG A 14 -10.46 7.21 1.11
N LYS A 15 -10.01 7.52 -0.13
CA LYS A 15 -9.86 6.54 -1.22
C LYS A 15 -8.77 5.52 -0.89
N ILE A 16 -7.56 5.98 -0.59
CA ILE A 16 -6.44 5.10 -0.23
C ILE A 16 -6.67 4.39 1.10
N ARG A 17 -7.21 5.07 2.12
CA ARG A 17 -7.48 4.50 3.45
C ARG A 17 -8.44 3.31 3.41
N ARG A 18 -9.41 3.32 2.51
CA ARG A 18 -10.36 2.21 2.31
C ARG A 18 -9.69 0.94 1.77
N THR A 19 -8.53 1.07 1.12
CA THR A 19 -7.81 -0.11 0.62
C THR A 19 -7.17 -0.93 1.74
N LEU A 20 -6.89 -0.34 2.91
CA LEU A 20 -6.24 -1.01 4.03
C LEU A 20 -6.96 -2.30 4.46
N SER A 21 -8.29 -2.24 4.62
CA SER A 21 -9.07 -3.43 5.02
C SER A 21 -9.08 -4.51 3.96
N LEU A 22 -9.09 -4.11 2.69
CA LEU A 22 -9.08 -5.04 1.55
C LEU A 22 -7.72 -5.74 1.46
N VAL A 23 -6.64 -4.97 1.46
CA VAL A 23 -5.28 -5.51 1.40
C VAL A 23 -5.01 -6.38 2.61
N TYR A 24 -5.43 -5.96 3.81
CA TYR A 24 -5.34 -6.79 5.01
C TYR A 24 -6.04 -8.14 4.85
N SER A 25 -7.23 -8.18 4.25
CA SER A 25 -7.96 -9.44 4.03
C SER A 25 -7.21 -10.41 3.10
N ILE A 26 -6.50 -9.89 2.09
CA ILE A 26 -5.69 -10.69 1.17
C ILE A 26 -4.47 -11.25 1.92
N PHE A 27 -3.71 -10.41 2.62
CA PHE A 27 -2.58 -10.88 3.44
C PHE A 27 -3.02 -11.95 4.46
N LYS A 28 -4.14 -11.72 5.14
CA LYS A 28 -4.72 -12.67 6.11
C LYS A 28 -5.10 -14.01 5.46
N LYS A 29 -5.67 -14.01 4.26
CA LYS A 29 -6.01 -15.23 3.49
C LYS A 29 -4.78 -16.09 3.21
N HIS A 30 -3.62 -15.47 3.02
CA HIS A 30 -2.34 -16.16 2.80
C HIS A 30 -1.58 -16.46 4.12
N GLY A 31 -2.18 -16.21 5.28
CA GLY A 31 -1.54 -16.46 6.58
C GLY A 31 -0.38 -15.51 6.92
N ILE A 32 -0.32 -14.34 6.27
CA ILE A 32 0.76 -13.36 6.46
C ILE A 32 0.23 -12.17 7.25
N GLU A 33 1.00 -11.74 8.27
CA GLU A 33 0.69 -10.51 9.00
C GLU A 33 1.06 -9.28 8.17
N MET A 34 0.06 -8.47 7.82
CA MET A 34 0.26 -7.19 7.14
C MET A 34 0.84 -6.16 8.12
N VAL A 35 1.99 -5.59 7.78
CA VAL A 35 2.64 -4.50 8.54
C VAL A 35 2.77 -3.26 7.67
N ILE A 36 2.11 -2.18 8.04
CA ILE A 36 2.28 -0.86 7.39
C ILE A 36 3.59 -0.25 7.90
N VAL A 37 4.48 0.14 6.98
CA VAL A 37 5.84 0.62 7.31
C VAL A 37 6.10 2.08 6.98
N SER A 38 5.28 2.70 6.14
CA SER A 38 5.28 4.15 5.87
C SER A 38 3.91 4.64 5.34
N THR A 39 3.53 5.88 5.62
CA THR A 39 2.43 6.60 4.94
C THR A 39 2.86 7.96 4.40
N TYR A 40 3.32 8.89 5.23
CA TYR A 40 3.83 10.19 4.79
C TYR A 40 5.16 10.55 5.45
N GLU A 41 5.58 9.75 6.43
CA GLU A 41 6.77 9.97 7.22
C GLU A 41 8.04 9.54 6.47
N GLY A 42 9.16 10.20 6.77
CA GLY A 42 10.45 9.88 6.18
C GLY A 42 10.65 10.53 4.81
N ASP A 43 11.71 10.09 4.13
CA ASP A 43 12.14 10.64 2.86
C ASP A 43 11.54 9.84 1.71
N HIS A 44 10.81 10.53 0.85
CA HIS A 44 10.26 10.04 -0.40
C HIS A 44 10.71 10.93 -1.57
N GLU A 45 10.62 10.39 -2.79
CA GLU A 45 10.89 11.16 -4.01
C GLU A 45 10.05 12.44 -4.06
N PRO A 46 10.57 13.56 -4.62
CA PRO A 46 9.89 14.87 -4.58
C PRO A 46 8.45 14.87 -5.11
N SER A 47 8.13 14.00 -6.09
CA SER A 47 6.80 13.86 -6.69
C SER A 47 5.95 12.74 -6.07
N SER A 48 6.39 12.15 -4.95
CA SER A 48 5.72 11.02 -4.33
C SER A 48 4.35 11.37 -3.76
N LEU A 49 3.38 10.47 -3.95
CA LEU A 49 2.03 10.59 -3.39
C LEU A 49 1.94 10.32 -1.89
N HIS A 50 3.03 9.87 -1.24
CA HIS A 50 3.14 9.82 0.22
C HIS A 50 2.93 11.22 0.84
N TYR A 51 3.57 12.25 0.28
CA TYR A 51 3.41 13.64 0.75
C TYR A 51 2.00 14.19 0.51
N ALA A 52 1.24 13.60 -0.43
CA ALA A 52 -0.15 13.95 -0.68
C ALA A 52 -1.14 13.17 0.22
N ASN A 53 -0.66 12.27 1.10
CA ASN A 53 -1.44 11.32 1.89
C ASN A 53 -2.30 10.36 1.03
N ASP A 54 -1.84 10.06 -0.19
CA ASP A 54 -2.49 9.17 -1.15
C ASP A 54 -1.71 7.86 -1.37
N ALA A 55 -0.69 7.58 -0.56
CA ALA A 55 0.10 6.34 -0.64
C ALA A 55 0.42 5.73 0.73
N TYR A 56 0.71 4.44 0.76
CA TYR A 56 1.27 3.73 1.91
C TYR A 56 2.10 2.53 1.47
N ASP A 57 3.03 2.15 2.34
CA ASP A 57 3.91 1.01 2.13
C ASP A 57 3.60 -0.12 3.10
N VAL A 58 3.60 -1.33 2.57
CA VAL A 58 3.48 -2.57 3.34
C VAL A 58 4.81 -3.31 3.32
N ARG A 59 5.23 -3.84 4.47
CA ARG A 59 6.41 -4.72 4.53
C ARG A 59 6.25 -5.87 3.54
N TRP A 60 7.25 -6.03 2.67
CA TRP A 60 7.33 -7.16 1.75
C TRP A 60 8.57 -7.99 2.04
N LYS A 61 8.47 -9.29 1.79
CA LYS A 61 9.60 -10.20 1.86
C LYS A 61 9.61 -11.10 0.63
N VAL A 62 10.80 -11.50 0.18
CA VAL A 62 10.98 -12.27 -1.06
C VAL A 62 10.30 -13.63 -0.98
N GLU A 63 10.17 -14.21 0.21
CA GLU A 63 9.44 -15.47 0.43
C GLU A 63 7.92 -15.33 0.33
N TYR A 64 7.36 -14.11 0.26
CA TYR A 64 5.93 -13.93 0.15
C TYR A 64 5.44 -14.31 -1.24
N PRO A 65 4.32 -15.03 -1.34
CA PRO A 65 3.79 -15.46 -2.62
C PRO A 65 3.44 -14.26 -3.52
N SER A 66 3.92 -14.27 -4.78
CA SER A 66 3.74 -13.15 -5.69
C SER A 66 2.28 -12.94 -6.09
N GLU A 67 1.43 -13.97 -5.99
CA GLU A 67 0.00 -13.86 -6.30
C GLU A 67 -0.74 -12.88 -5.39
N ILE A 68 -0.20 -12.54 -4.21
CA ILE A 68 -0.76 -11.51 -3.33
C ILE A 68 -0.78 -10.16 -4.05
N VAL A 69 0.30 -9.80 -4.75
CA VAL A 69 0.43 -8.53 -5.47
C VAL A 69 -0.60 -8.48 -6.61
N ASP A 70 -0.74 -9.58 -7.35
CA ASP A 70 -1.67 -9.66 -8.48
C ASP A 70 -3.14 -9.65 -8.01
N GLU A 71 -3.44 -10.32 -6.89
CA GLU A 71 -4.77 -10.26 -6.27
C GLU A 71 -5.10 -8.84 -5.79
N ILE A 72 -4.14 -8.13 -5.17
CA ILE A 72 -4.31 -6.74 -4.75
C ILE A 72 -4.57 -5.85 -5.98
N ARG A 73 -3.74 -5.93 -7.04
CA ARG A 73 -3.93 -5.18 -8.28
C ARG A 73 -5.33 -5.39 -8.87
N LYS A 74 -5.75 -6.66 -8.98
CA LYS A 74 -7.06 -7.01 -9.53
C LYS A 74 -8.21 -6.46 -8.68
N LYS A 75 -8.08 -6.48 -7.35
CA LYS A 75 -9.14 -6.08 -6.42
C LYS A 75 -9.23 -4.55 -6.24
N LEU A 76 -8.11 -3.84 -6.25
CA LEU A 76 -8.09 -2.38 -6.14
C LEU A 76 -8.50 -1.71 -7.45
N GLY A 77 -8.15 -2.32 -8.59
CA GLY A 77 -8.50 -1.82 -9.91
C GLY A 77 -7.59 -0.69 -10.37
N LYS A 78 -7.95 -0.12 -11.53
CA LYS A 78 -7.07 0.74 -12.35
C LYS A 78 -6.74 2.12 -11.76
N ASP A 79 -7.47 2.55 -10.72
CA ASP A 79 -7.23 3.85 -10.09
C ASP A 79 -6.09 3.80 -9.05
N PHE A 80 -5.53 2.62 -8.81
CA PHE A 80 -4.47 2.39 -7.85
C PHE A 80 -3.25 1.79 -8.54
N ASN A 81 -2.07 2.32 -8.22
CA ASN A 81 -0.82 1.67 -8.57
C ASN A 81 -0.37 0.80 -7.39
N VAL A 82 0.08 -0.41 -7.72
CA VAL A 82 0.59 -1.39 -6.76
C VAL A 82 1.96 -1.83 -7.27
N ILE A 83 3.00 -1.27 -6.67
CA ILE A 83 4.38 -1.35 -7.13
C ILE A 83 5.17 -2.17 -6.12
N LEU A 84 5.77 -3.26 -6.60
CA LEU A 84 6.62 -4.09 -5.76
C LEU A 84 8.03 -3.52 -5.76
N GLU A 85 8.41 -2.88 -4.67
CA GLU A 85 9.75 -2.36 -4.44
C GLU A 85 10.63 -3.40 -3.76
N LYS A 86 11.95 -3.15 -3.69
CA LYS A 86 12.94 -4.12 -3.18
C LYS A 86 12.64 -4.63 -1.76
N ASN A 87 12.10 -3.78 -0.88
CA ASN A 87 11.90 -4.09 0.55
C ASN A 87 10.45 -3.83 1.04
N HIS A 88 9.55 -3.38 0.16
CA HIS A 88 8.16 -3.11 0.50
C HIS A 88 7.25 -3.20 -0.74
N LEU A 89 5.96 -3.33 -0.48
CA LEU A 89 4.92 -3.20 -1.49
C LEU A 89 4.32 -1.79 -1.35
N HIS A 90 4.56 -0.94 -2.34
CA HIS A 90 4.05 0.42 -2.41
C HIS A 90 2.65 0.43 -3.04
N ILE A 91 1.70 1.12 -2.41
CA ILE A 91 0.32 1.24 -2.89
C ILE A 91 -0.08 2.70 -2.86
N GLU A 92 -0.45 3.25 -4.02
CA GLU A 92 -0.87 4.65 -4.17
C GLU A 92 -2.18 4.79 -4.94
N TYR A 93 -2.97 5.80 -4.59
CA TYR A 93 -4.15 6.21 -5.34
C TYR A 93 -3.75 7.23 -6.40
N ASN A 94 -3.70 6.79 -7.64
CA ASN A 94 -3.31 7.58 -8.79
C ASN A 94 -4.31 7.32 -9.93
N PRO A 95 -5.52 7.89 -9.83
CA PRO A 95 -6.53 7.69 -10.84
C PRO A 95 -5.98 8.24 -12.16
N ARG A 96 -5.91 7.40 -13.18
CA ARG A 96 -5.57 7.87 -14.52
C ARG A 96 -6.66 8.83 -14.96
N SER A 97 -6.38 10.14 -14.87
CA SER A 97 -7.09 11.16 -15.63
C SER A 97 -7.12 10.69 -17.08
N GLY A 98 -8.31 10.58 -17.69
CA GLY A 98 -8.47 10.00 -19.02
C GLY A 98 -7.38 10.49 -20.00
N GLN A 99 -6.56 9.55 -20.47
CA GLN A 99 -5.90 9.66 -21.77
C GLN A 99 -6.86 9.13 -22.82
#